data_AF-A0A7C3ASF9-F1
#
_entry.id   AF-A0A7C3ASF9-F1
#
_cell.length_a   1.000
_cell.length_b   1.000
_cell.length_c   1.000
_cell.angle_alpha   90.00
_cell.angle_beta   90.00
_cell.angle_gamma   90.00
#
_symmetry.space_group_name_H-M   'P 1'
#
loop_
_entity.id
_entity.type
_entity.pdbx_description
1 polymer ?
#
loop_
_entity_poly.entity_id
_entity_poly.type
_entity_poly.pdbx_seq_one_letter_code
_entity_poly.pdbx_strand_id
1 'polypeptide(L)'
;AFDRYYRSDERDLGYAKLGERGCDEDLGHIALRDDWQRLEYGLRFSRPARVHRFAIETVSQSEAGQERVYQGSIVLPCWRLLPAPGKTETLIVKVDILEPAAP
;
A
#
# COMPACT_ATOMS: atom_id res chain seq x y z
N ALA A 1 -3.90 -17.16 7.67
CA ALA A 1 -4.04 -15.90 6.92
C ALA A 1 -3.99 -14.74 7.91
N PHE A 2 -3.48 -13.58 7.52
CA PHE A 2 -3.52 -12.38 8.37
C PHE A 2 -4.88 -11.70 8.19
N ASP A 3 -5.42 -11.08 9.24
CA ASP A 3 -6.69 -10.33 9.14
C ASP A 3 -6.51 -8.97 8.43
N ARG A 4 -5.26 -8.51 8.31
CA ARG A 4 -4.87 -7.25 7.66
C ARG A 4 -3.65 -7.45 6.77
N TYR A 5 -3.78 -7.25 5.47
CA TYR A 5 -2.71 -7.51 4.50
C TYR A 5 -2.80 -6.63 3.25
N TYR A 6 -1.66 -6.53 2.56
CA TYR A 6 -1.59 -6.07 1.17
C TYR A 6 -1.86 -7.24 0.23
N ARG A 7 -2.49 -6.95 -0.91
CA ARG A 7 -2.66 -7.91 -2.02
C ARG A 7 -2.55 -7.21 -3.37
N SER A 8 -2.41 -7.97 -4.45
CA SER A 8 -2.56 -7.50 -5.82
C SER A 8 -3.54 -8.38 -6.58
N ASP A 9 -4.02 -7.87 -7.71
CA ASP A 9 -4.81 -8.65 -8.67
C ASP A 9 -3.91 -9.30 -9.72
N GLU A 10 -2.66 -8.84 -9.83
CA GLU A 10 -1.72 -9.29 -10.85
C GLU A 10 -0.89 -10.49 -10.40
N ARG A 11 -0.58 -10.57 -9.11
CA ARG A 11 0.26 -11.63 -8.54
C ARG A 11 0.09 -11.77 -7.02
N ASP A 12 0.51 -12.91 -6.51
CA ASP A 12 0.71 -13.10 -5.07
C ASP A 12 1.91 -12.27 -4.59
N LEU A 13 1.72 -11.56 -3.47
CA LEU A 13 2.75 -10.74 -2.82
C LEU A 13 3.47 -11.49 -1.68
N GLY A 14 3.13 -12.78 -1.46
CA GLY A 14 3.71 -13.62 -0.43
C GLY A 14 3.37 -13.14 0.98
N TYR A 15 4.38 -12.99 1.83
CA TYR A 15 4.18 -12.44 3.18
C TYR A 15 3.96 -10.91 3.10
N ALA A 16 2.70 -10.52 3.17
CA ALA A 16 2.28 -9.14 2.91
C ALA A 16 1.36 -8.58 4.01
N LYS A 17 1.65 -8.84 5.28
CA LYS A 17 0.90 -8.24 6.40
C LYS A 17 0.95 -6.71 6.35
N LEU A 18 -0.14 -6.02 6.71
CA LEU A 18 -0.12 -4.55 6.81
C LEU A 18 0.96 -4.08 7.81
N GLY A 19 1.69 -3.04 7.43
CA GLY A 19 2.86 -2.54 8.16
C GLY A 19 4.18 -3.22 7.81
N GLU A 20 4.15 -4.39 7.15
CA GLU A 20 5.37 -5.06 6.72
C GLU A 20 6.07 -4.27 5.61
N ARG A 21 7.39 -4.12 5.74
CA ARG A 21 8.20 -3.44 4.73
C ARG A 21 8.33 -4.33 3.49
N GLY A 22 8.14 -3.75 2.31
CA GLY A 22 8.28 -4.42 1.03
C GLY A 22 8.59 -3.47 -0.12
N CYS A 23 9.09 -4.03 -1.22
CA CYS A 23 9.35 -3.34 -2.47
C CYS A 23 8.97 -4.26 -3.63
N ASP A 24 7.92 -3.89 -4.35
CA ASP A 24 7.32 -4.68 -5.41
C ASP A 24 7.59 -3.98 -6.75
N GLU A 25 8.46 -4.54 -7.58
CA GLU A 25 8.76 -4.00 -8.93
C GLU A 25 7.60 -4.25 -9.89
N ASP A 26 7.46 -3.39 -10.89
CA ASP A 26 6.53 -3.54 -12.03
C ASP A 26 5.11 -3.97 -11.61
N LEU A 27 4.53 -3.27 -10.64
CA LEU A 27 3.19 -3.54 -10.12
C LEU A 27 2.21 -2.49 -10.61
N GLY A 28 1.10 -2.89 -11.24
CA GLY A 28 0.02 -2.00 -11.70
C GLY A 28 -1.12 -1.81 -10.70
N HIS A 29 -1.23 -2.69 -9.69
CA HIS A 29 -2.28 -2.69 -8.69
C HIS A 29 -1.78 -3.17 -7.33
N ILE A 30 -2.19 -2.47 -6.28
CA ILE A 30 -2.02 -2.92 -4.89
C ILE A 30 -3.25 -2.50 -4.08
N ALA A 31 -3.71 -3.38 -3.19
CA ALA A 31 -4.79 -3.10 -2.27
C ALA A 31 -4.39 -3.37 -0.82
N LEU A 32 -4.89 -2.55 0.10
CA LEU A 32 -4.81 -2.76 1.54
C LEU A 32 -6.16 -3.29 2.00
N ARG A 33 -6.17 -4.46 2.62
CA ARG A 33 -7.38 -5.12 3.08
C ARG A 33 -7.37 -5.28 4.59
N ASP A 34 -8.49 -4.92 5.21
CA ASP A 34 -8.82 -5.19 6.61
C ASP A 34 -10.09 -6.04 6.64
N ASP A 35 -9.94 -7.34 6.87
CA ASP A 35 -11.06 -8.28 6.89
C ASP A 35 -11.98 -8.08 8.11
N TRP A 36 -11.44 -7.53 9.22
CA TRP A 36 -12.23 -7.22 10.41
C TRP A 36 -13.20 -6.07 10.15
N GLN A 37 -12.71 -5.02 9.49
CA GLN A 37 -13.51 -3.85 9.11
C GLN A 37 -14.29 -4.05 7.79
N ARG A 38 -14.02 -5.15 7.08
CA ARG A 38 -14.56 -5.45 5.72
C ARG A 38 -14.25 -4.34 4.72
N LEU A 39 -13.08 -3.74 4.87
CA LEU A 39 -12.65 -2.56 4.13
C LEU A 39 -11.47 -2.91 3.23
N GLU A 40 -11.52 -2.46 1.98
CA GLU A 40 -10.40 -2.57 1.06
C GLU A 40 -10.17 -1.24 0.33
N TYR A 41 -8.92 -0.77 0.33
CA TYR A 41 -8.48 0.37 -0.47
C TYR A 41 -7.53 -0.13 -1.55
N GLY A 42 -7.98 -0.09 -2.81
CA GLY A 42 -7.21 -0.44 -3.99
C GLY A 42 -6.60 0.79 -4.67
N LEU A 43 -5.37 0.67 -5.14
CA LEU A 43 -4.72 1.65 -6.01
C LEU A 43 -4.41 0.98 -7.34
N ARG A 44 -4.90 1.56 -8.44
CA ARG A 44 -4.57 1.13 -9.81
C ARG A 44 -3.81 2.21 -10.55
N PHE A 45 -2.74 1.82 -11.20
CA PHE A 45 -1.85 2.73 -11.91
C PHE A 45 -2.01 2.60 -13.41
N SER A 46 -2.03 3.72 -14.14
CA SER A 46 -2.04 3.69 -15.62
C SER A 46 -0.76 3.12 -16.22
N ARG A 47 0.32 3.05 -15.43
CA ARG A 47 1.59 2.43 -15.77
C ARG A 47 2.14 1.70 -14.55
N PRO A 48 2.66 0.46 -14.68
CA PRO A 48 3.27 -0.24 -13.56
C PRO A 48 4.35 0.60 -12.87
N ALA A 49 4.42 0.48 -11.55
CA ALA A 49 5.34 1.24 -10.70
C ALA A 49 6.20 0.28 -9.87
N ARG A 50 7.33 0.78 -9.37
CA ARG A 50 7.97 0.20 -8.19
C ARG A 50 7.19 0.66 -6.97
N VAL A 51 6.58 -0.25 -6.24
CA VAL A 51 5.74 0.08 -5.08
C VAL A 51 6.49 -0.24 -3.79
N HIS A 52 6.79 0.79 -3.01
CA HIS A 52 7.29 0.62 -1.65
C HIS A 52 6.12 0.57 -0.67
N ARG A 53 6.18 -0.34 0.29
CA ARG A 53 5.21 -0.45 1.40
C ARG A 53 5.94 -0.57 2.72
N PHE A 54 5.45 0.09 3.77
CA PHE A 54 6.02 0.03 5.13
C PHE A 54 5.08 0.70 6.14
N ALA A 55 5.30 0.44 7.43
CA ALA A 55 4.56 1.09 8.52
C ALA A 55 5.04 2.52 8.81
N ILE A 56 4.10 3.39 9.20
CA ILE A 56 4.38 4.53 10.07
C ILE A 56 4.27 4.02 11.50
N GLU A 57 5.33 4.23 12.27
CA GLU A 57 5.39 3.83 13.67
C GLU A 57 5.82 5.02 14.53
N THR A 58 5.27 5.10 15.74
CA THR A 58 5.72 6.02 16.78
C THR A 58 6.42 5.25 17.89
N VAL A 59 7.31 5.94 18.59
CA VAL A 59 7.88 5.45 19.84
C VAL A 59 6.98 5.91 20.98
N SER A 60 6.54 4.97 21.80
CA SER A 60 5.83 5.23 23.05
C SER A 60 6.68 4.78 24.23
N GLN A 61 6.64 5.53 25.33
CA GLN A 61 7.28 5.18 26.60
C GLN A 61 6.19 4.87 27.62
N SER A 62 6.27 3.70 28.25
CA SER A 62 5.43 3.29 29.37
C SER A 62 6.30 2.91 30.58
N GLU A 63 5.66 2.61 31.72
CA GLU A 63 6.33 2.04 32.89
C GLU A 63 6.96 0.66 32.60
N ALA A 64 6.45 -0.06 31.59
CA ALA A 64 6.97 -1.34 31.15
C ALA A 64 8.12 -1.22 30.12
N GLY A 65 8.48 0.00 29.72
CA GLY A 65 9.57 0.27 28.79
C GLY A 65 9.13 1.01 27.52
N GLN A 66 9.99 0.95 26.50
CA GLN A 66 9.78 1.62 25.22
C GLN A 66 9.19 0.64 24.21
N GLU A 67 8.14 1.06 23.51
CA GLU A 67 7.44 0.25 22.51
C GLU A 67 7.32 0.99 21.18
N ARG A 68 7.34 0.23 20.07
CA ARG A 68 6.96 0.74 18.75
C ARG A 68 5.46 0.54 18.57
N VAL A 69 4.76 1.62 18.25
CA VAL A 69 3.31 1.62 18.06
C VAL A 69 3.01 1.90 16.60
N TYR A 70 2.37 0.93 15.93
CA TYR A 70 1.90 1.07 14.56
C TYR A 70 0.80 2.14 14.48
N GLN A 71 0.96 3.11 13.58
CA GLN A 71 -0.01 4.20 13.34
C GLN A 71 -0.66 4.12 11.96
N GLY A 72 -0.09 3.35 11.03
CA GLY A 72 -0.62 3.25 9.68
C GLY A 72 0.35 2.61 8.71
N SER A 73 -0.13 2.41 7.48
CA SER A 73 0.64 1.84 6.38
C SER A 73 0.87 2.90 5.30
N ILE A 74 2.07 2.95 4.76
CA ILE A 74 2.40 3.68 3.54
C ILE A 74 2.37 2.71 2.36
N VAL A 75 1.80 3.17 1.26
CA VAL A 75 1.99 2.63 -0.09
C VAL A 75 2.48 3.77 -0.97
N LEU A 76 3.69 3.62 -1.50
CA LEU A 76 4.38 4.66 -2.26
C LEU A 76 4.77 4.10 -3.64
N PRO A 77 3.95 4.36 -4.68
CA PRO A 77 4.30 4.02 -6.05
C PRO A 77 5.33 5.02 -6.60
N CYS A 78 6.42 4.49 -7.15
CA CYS A 78 7.54 5.24 -7.71
C CYS A 78 7.70 4.90 -9.19
N TRP A 79 7.75 5.94 -10.04
CA TRP A 79 8.07 5.80 -11.46
C TRP A 79 9.35 6.53 -11.81
N ARG A 80 10.22 5.88 -12.58
CA ARG A 80 11.32 6.58 -13.25
C ARG A 80 10.76 7.24 -14.51
N LEU A 81 10.78 8.57 -14.55
CA LEU A 81 10.30 9.37 -15.67
C LEU A 81 11.48 9.99 -16.40
N LEU A 82 11.54 9.82 -17.72
CA LEU A 82 12.56 10.41 -18.60
C LEU A 82 11.88 11.00 -19.86
N PRO A 83 11.02 12.02 -19.72
CA PRO A 83 10.40 12.66 -20.88
C PRO A 83 11.46 13.36 -21.76
N ALA A 84 11.25 13.34 -23.07
CA ALA A 84 12.02 14.17 -23.98
C ALA A 84 11.75 15.68 -23.74
N PRO A 85 12.66 16.58 -24.12
CA PRO A 85 12.45 18.03 -23.95
C PRO A 85 11.11 18.50 -24.55
N GLY A 86 10.36 19.26 -23.75
CA GLY A 86 9.04 19.76 -24.15
C GLY A 86 7.93 18.70 -24.19
N LYS A 87 8.16 17.49 -23.70
CA LYS A 87 7.13 16.45 -23.55
C LYS A 87 6.65 16.34 -22.11
N THR A 88 5.36 16.05 -21.97
CA THR A 88 4.69 15.78 -20.70
C THR A 88 4.38 14.30 -20.62
N GLU A 89 4.64 13.70 -19.46
CA GLU A 89 4.18 12.37 -19.10
C GLU A 89 2.99 12.50 -18.16
N THR A 90 1.95 11.71 -18.39
CA THR A 90 0.77 11.67 -17.51
C THR A 90 0.69 10.30 -16.85
N LEU A 91 0.57 10.30 -15.52
CA LEU A 91 0.32 9.11 -14.72
C LEU A 91 -1.02 9.29 -14.02
N ILE A 92 -1.86 8.26 -14.08
CA ILE A 92 -3.15 8.24 -13.42
C ILE A 92 -3.08 7.18 -12.32
N VAL A 93 -3.49 7.57 -11.12
CA VAL A 93 -3.72 6.66 -10.00
C VAL A 93 -5.21 6.69 -9.71
N LYS A 94 -5.87 5.55 -9.88
CA LYS A 94 -7.26 5.36 -9.47
C LYS A 94 -7.29 4.76 -8.08
N VAL A 95 -8.20 5.25 -7.26
CA VAL A 95 -8.46 4.71 -5.93
C VAL A 95 -9.80 4.01 -5.98
N ASP A 96 -9.79 2.71 -5.69
CA ASP A 96 -10.99 1.89 -5.53
C ASP A 96 -11.21 1.71 -4.03
N ILE A 97 -12.42 2.03 -3.54
CA ILE A 97 -12.79 1.81 -2.14
C ILE A 97 -13.91 0.78 -2.10
N LEU A 98 -13.65 -0.33 -1.43
CA LEU A 98 -14.62 -1.38 -1.16
C LEU A 98 -14.96 -1.32 0.32
N GLU A 99 -16.15 -0.83 0.61
CA GLU A 99 -16.74 -0.77 1.95
C GLU A 99 -17.80 -1.86 2.09
N PRO A 100 -18.09 -2.33 3.33
CA PRO A 100 -19.26 -3.16 3.53
C PRO A 100 -20.51 -2.37 3.11
N ALA A 101 -21.45 -3.05 2.45
CA ALA A 101 -22.75 -2.44 2.17
C ALA A 101 -23.34 -1.88 3.47
N ALA A 102 -23.86 -0.65 3.43
CA ALA A 102 -24.52 -0.05 4.57
C ALA A 102 -25.63 -0.98 5.09
N PRO A 103 -25.81 -1.08 6.43
CA PRO A 103 -26.79 -1.98 7.02
C PRO A 103 -28.23 -1.68 6.59
#